data_AF-A0A7S3F3J4-F1
#
_entry.id   AF-A0A7S3F3J4-F1
#
_cell.length_a   1.000
_cell.length_b   1.000
_cell.length_c   1.000
_cell.angle_alpha   90.00
_cell.angle_beta   90.00
_cell.angle_gamma   90.00
#
_symmetry.space_group_name_H-M   'P 1'
#
loop_
_entity.id
_entity.type
_entity.pdbx_description
1 polymer ?
#
loop_
_entity_poly.entity_id
_entity_poly.type
_entity_poly.pdbx_seq_one_letter_code
_entity_poly.pdbx_strand_id
1 'polypeptide(L)'
;VSVSLRGAGVILRGSFHKGVRHRESFWTIEEGELKVLLQKSDTTSWKKLFPEEEELHPMQAIKQICDDTDPLEHSYMDLNPEARGLVDLHRSYRHAKATGDENYAAELEEEMKMMRFNWGGAS
;
A
#
# COMPACT_ATOMS: atom_id res chain seq x y z
N VAL A 1 -16.51 1.91 13.27
CA VAL A 1 -16.51 3.22 12.56
C VAL A 1 -17.88 3.46 11.94
N SER A 2 -18.32 4.73 11.93
CA SER A 2 -19.55 5.14 11.25
C SER A 2 -19.31 6.49 10.60
N VAL A 3 -19.64 6.62 9.32
CA VAL A 3 -19.65 7.87 8.58
C VAL A 3 -21.09 8.15 8.18
N SER A 4 -21.55 9.36 8.47
CA SER A 4 -22.91 9.80 8.17
C SER A 4 -22.91 11.21 7.60
N LEU A 5 -23.70 11.44 6.56
CA LEU A 5 -23.99 12.78 6.08
C LEU A 5 -25.30 13.28 6.67
N ARG A 6 -25.29 14.53 7.13
CA ARG A 6 -26.48 15.19 7.64
C ARG A 6 -27.53 15.27 6.52
N GLY A 7 -28.71 14.71 6.76
CA GLY A 7 -29.82 14.66 5.79
C GLY A 7 -29.88 13.40 4.94
N ALA A 8 -28.76 12.71 4.70
CA ALA A 8 -28.73 11.45 3.94
C ALA A 8 -28.63 10.20 4.85
N GLY A 9 -28.20 10.37 6.10
CA GLY A 9 -28.07 9.27 7.06
C GLY A 9 -26.68 8.63 7.04
N VAL A 10 -26.60 7.37 7.45
CA VAL A 10 -25.34 6.61 7.56
C VAL A 10 -24.96 6.08 6.19
N ILE A 11 -23.73 6.36 5.75
CA ILE A 11 -23.20 5.97 4.44
C ILE A 11 -22.23 4.81 4.57
N LEU A 12 -21.46 4.79 5.65
CA LEU A 12 -20.54 3.71 5.95
C LEU A 12 -20.67 3.34 7.42
N ARG A 13 -20.81 2.05 7.69
CA ARG A 13 -20.80 1.49 9.04
C ARG A 13 -20.07 0.16 8.99
N GLY A 14 -19.12 -0.02 9.89
CA GLY A 14 -18.34 -1.25 9.99
C GLY A 14 -17.34 -1.20 11.13
N SER A 15 -16.46 -2.18 11.17
CA SER A 15 -15.35 -2.25 12.12
C SER A 15 -14.06 -2.39 11.34
N PHE A 16 -13.01 -1.64 11.72
CA PHE A 16 -11.72 -1.82 11.06
C PHE A 16 -11.17 -3.21 11.37
N HIS A 17 -10.42 -3.77 10.42
CA HIS A 17 -9.78 -5.07 10.57
C HIS A 17 -8.80 -5.10 11.76
N LYS A 18 -8.16 -3.96 12.04
CA LYS A 18 -7.20 -3.76 13.14
C LYS A 18 -7.49 -2.47 13.90
N GLY A 19 -6.84 -2.32 15.06
CA GLY A 19 -7.07 -1.18 15.96
C GLY A 19 -6.61 0.16 15.42
N VAL A 20 -7.37 1.22 15.70
CA VAL A 20 -7.01 2.62 15.41
C VAL A 20 -7.04 3.46 16.69
N ARG A 21 -6.14 4.44 16.77
CA ARG A 21 -6.13 5.44 17.83
C ARG A 21 -7.08 6.56 17.48
N HIS A 22 -8.33 6.43 17.92
CA HIS A 22 -9.40 7.37 17.58
C HIS A 22 -9.09 8.85 17.90
N ARG A 23 -8.32 9.13 18.97
CA ARG A 23 -7.94 10.50 19.35
C ARG A 23 -6.87 11.13 18.46
N GLU A 24 -6.16 10.31 17.70
CA GLU A 24 -5.07 10.69 16.79
C GLU A 24 -5.50 10.51 15.33
N SER A 25 -6.78 10.26 15.08
CA SER A 25 -7.35 10.11 13.74
C SER A 25 -8.15 11.36 13.38
N PHE A 26 -8.07 11.75 12.11
CA PHE A 26 -8.64 13.00 11.62
C PHE A 26 -9.48 12.75 10.38
N TRP A 27 -10.38 13.67 10.07
CA TRP A 27 -11.11 13.68 8.82
C TRP A 27 -11.24 15.11 8.32
N THR A 28 -11.29 15.26 7.01
CA THR A 28 -11.49 16.53 6.32
C THR A 28 -12.35 16.32 5.08
N ILE A 29 -12.90 17.40 4.54
CA ILE A 29 -13.61 17.39 3.26
C ILE A 29 -12.84 18.30 2.31
N GLU A 30 -12.31 17.73 1.24
CA GLU A 30 -11.55 18.44 0.21
C GLU A 30 -12.12 18.09 -1.15
N GLU A 31 -12.39 19.10 -1.98
CA GLU A 31 -12.89 18.93 -3.35
C GLU A 31 -14.18 18.09 -3.47
N GLY A 32 -14.99 18.04 -2.40
CA GLY A 32 -16.22 17.26 -2.35
C GLY A 32 -16.04 15.81 -1.88
N GLU A 33 -14.81 15.41 -1.54
CA GLU A 33 -14.47 14.09 -1.06
C GLU A 33 -14.20 14.09 0.45
N LEU A 34 -14.68 13.06 1.16
CA LEU A 34 -14.34 12.84 2.56
C LEU A 34 -13.00 12.11 2.64
N LYS A 35 -11.98 12.79 3.13
CA LYS A 35 -10.67 12.20 3.41
C LYS A 35 -10.57 11.85 4.90
N VAL A 36 -10.15 10.62 5.19
CA VAL A 36 -10.00 10.12 6.58
C VAL A 36 -8.57 9.66 6.79
N LEU A 37 -7.88 10.28 7.74
CA LEU A 37 -6.55 9.88 8.17
C LEU A 37 -6.67 9.05 9.46
N LEU A 38 -6.25 7.79 9.40
CA LEU A 38 -6.35 6.85 10.51
C LEU A 38 -4.96 6.59 11.11
N GLN A 39 -4.82 6.89 12.40
CA GLN A 39 -3.63 6.49 13.15
C GLN A 39 -3.77 5.03 13.60
N LYS A 40 -2.91 4.16 13.08
CA LYS A 40 -2.86 2.75 13.49
C LYS A 40 -2.49 2.64 14.97
N SER A 41 -3.05 1.63 15.66
CA SER A 41 -2.64 1.31 17.03
C SER A 41 -1.30 0.58 17.10
N ASP A 42 -0.89 -0.03 15.99
CA ASP A 42 0.35 -0.78 15.81
C ASP A 42 1.15 -0.30 14.60
N THR A 43 2.37 -0.80 14.44
CA THR A 43 3.27 -0.51 13.32
C THR A 43 3.10 -1.49 12.16
N THR A 44 2.11 -2.38 12.21
CA THR A 44 1.99 -3.46 11.22
C THR A 44 1.42 -2.96 9.90
N SER A 45 1.82 -3.62 8.81
CA SER A 45 1.16 -3.42 7.52
C SER A 45 -0.25 -4.02 7.55
N TRP A 46 -1.18 -3.33 6.90
CA TRP A 46 -2.58 -3.73 6.81
C TRP A 46 -2.85 -4.11 5.37
N LYS A 47 -3.27 -5.35 5.14
CA LYS A 47 -3.63 -5.86 3.80
C LYS A 47 -5.07 -5.59 3.42
N LYS A 48 -5.86 -5.06 4.37
CA LYS A 48 -7.26 -4.69 4.21
C LYS A 48 -7.66 -3.72 5.29
N LEU A 49 -8.66 -2.89 5.01
CA LEU A 49 -9.20 -1.89 5.92
C LEU A 49 -10.35 -2.48 6.73
N PHE A 50 -11.24 -3.25 6.09
CA PHE A 50 -12.35 -3.94 6.72
C PHE A 50 -12.14 -5.47 6.71
N PRO A 51 -12.63 -6.22 7.73
CA PRO A 51 -12.47 -7.67 7.81
C PRO A 51 -12.99 -8.44 6.59
N GLU A 52 -14.10 -7.96 6.03
CA GLU A 52 -14.83 -8.53 4.89
C GLU A 52 -14.17 -8.31 3.53
N GLU A 53 -13.15 -7.44 3.44
CA GLU A 53 -12.41 -7.24 2.20
C GLU A 53 -11.47 -8.41 1.89
N GLU A 54 -11.28 -8.67 0.59
CA GLU A 54 -10.21 -9.55 0.12
C GLU A 54 -8.84 -8.98 0.52
N GLU A 55 -7.91 -9.84 0.92
CA GLU A 55 -6.57 -9.38 1.27
C GLU A 55 -5.84 -8.90 0.02
N LEU A 56 -5.37 -7.65 0.04
CA LEU A 56 -4.49 -7.14 -0.99
C LEU A 56 -3.20 -7.97 -1.02
N HIS A 57 -2.92 -8.56 -2.18
CA HIS A 57 -1.66 -9.23 -2.40
C HIS A 57 -0.54 -8.16 -2.41
N PRO A 58 0.59 -8.36 -1.69
CA PRO A 58 1.65 -7.34 -1.58
C PRO A 58 2.15 -6.82 -2.95
N MET A 59 2.20 -7.70 -3.96
CA MET A 59 2.56 -7.32 -5.33
C MET A 59 1.55 -6.36 -5.99
N GLN A 60 0.25 -6.50 -5.69
CA GLN A 60 -0.78 -5.59 -6.20
C GLN A 60 -0.68 -4.22 -5.52
N ALA A 61 -0.35 -4.18 -4.23
CA ALA A 61 -0.10 -2.92 -3.52
C ALA A 61 1.14 -2.19 -4.05
N ILE A 62 2.24 -2.91 -4.33
CA ILE A 62 3.43 -2.34 -4.97
C ILE A 62 3.11 -1.86 -6.39
N LYS A 63 2.34 -2.66 -7.14
CA LYS A 63 1.90 -2.28 -8.49
C LYS A 63 1.07 -1.00 -8.47
N GLN A 64 0.15 -0.83 -7.52
CA GLN A 64 -0.61 0.42 -7.36
C GLN A 64 0.32 1.61 -7.11
N ILE A 65 1.30 1.49 -6.20
CA ILE A 65 2.29 2.56 -5.94
C ILE A 65 3.15 2.85 -7.19
N CYS A 66 3.50 1.82 -7.97
CA CYS A 66 4.38 1.97 -9.14
C CYS A 66 3.65 2.39 -10.42
N ASP A 67 2.34 2.14 -10.51
CA ASP A 67 1.49 2.47 -11.66
C ASP A 67 0.56 3.67 -11.36
N ASP A 68 0.55 4.21 -10.14
CA ASP A 68 -0.15 5.45 -9.81
C ASP A 68 0.42 6.59 -10.67
N THR A 69 -0.47 7.22 -11.43
CA THR A 69 -0.18 8.33 -12.33
C THR A 69 -0.11 9.66 -11.60
N ASP A 70 -0.55 9.68 -10.34
CA ASP A 70 -0.43 10.83 -9.46
C ASP A 70 0.96 10.88 -8.80
N PRO A 71 1.59 12.06 -8.72
CA PRO A 71 2.89 12.20 -8.10
C PRO A 71 2.79 11.87 -6.60
N LEU A 72 3.23 10.67 -6.23
CA LEU A 72 3.44 10.31 -4.84
C LEU A 72 4.44 11.31 -4.22
N GLU A 73 4.04 12.00 -3.14
CA GLU A 73 4.88 12.94 -2.38
C GLU A 73 6.10 12.30 -1.72
N HIS A 74 6.23 10.97 -1.81
CA HIS A 74 7.33 10.21 -1.22
C HIS A 74 8.41 9.93 -2.26
N SER A 75 9.57 10.54 -2.05
CA SER A 75 10.73 10.36 -2.90
C SER A 75 11.24 8.93 -2.77
N TYR A 76 11.78 8.37 -3.87
CA TYR A 76 12.52 7.10 -3.83
C TYR A 76 13.61 7.08 -2.74
N MET A 77 14.17 8.25 -2.39
CA MET A 77 15.16 8.37 -1.32
C MET A 77 14.59 8.23 0.09
N ASP A 78 13.28 8.34 0.26
CA ASP A 78 12.60 8.15 1.56
C ASP A 78 12.41 6.66 1.89
N LEU A 79 12.64 5.78 0.91
CA LEU A 79 12.58 4.34 1.09
C LEU A 79 13.86 3.80 1.77
N ASN A 80 13.67 2.83 2.67
CA ASN A 80 14.79 2.09 3.24
C ASN A 80 15.54 1.30 2.13
N PRO A 81 16.81 0.90 2.37
CA PRO A 81 17.62 0.24 1.33
C PRO A 81 16.99 -1.03 0.74
N GLU A 82 16.28 -1.82 1.54
CA GLU A 82 15.62 -3.05 1.06
C GLU A 82 14.44 -2.73 0.12
N ALA A 83 13.62 -1.73 0.47
CA ALA A 83 12.52 -1.26 -0.36
C ALA A 83 13.01 -0.59 -1.66
N ARG A 84 14.15 0.08 -1.63
CA ARG A 84 14.81 0.59 -2.85
C ARG A 84 15.27 -0.52 -3.77
N GLY A 85 15.91 -1.55 -3.22
CA GLY A 85 16.33 -2.73 -3.97
C GLY A 85 15.16 -3.41 -4.69
N LEU A 86 13.99 -3.48 -4.04
CA LEU A 86 12.74 -3.97 -4.65
C LEU A 86 12.28 -3.13 -5.84
N VAL A 87 12.28 -1.80 -5.70
CA VAL A 87 11.89 -0.89 -6.78
C VAL A 87 12.83 -1.04 -7.97
N ASP A 88 14.12 -1.17 -7.72
CA ASP A 88 15.12 -1.34 -8.78
C ASP A 88 15.02 -2.71 -9.46
N LEU A 89 14.74 -3.76 -8.69
CA LEU A 89 14.50 -5.12 -9.22
C LEU A 89 13.24 -5.13 -10.11
N HIS A 90 12.16 -4.49 -9.66
CA HIS A 90 10.93 -4.39 -10.45
C HIS A 90 11.11 -3.54 -11.73
N ARG A 91 11.88 -2.44 -11.65
CA ARG A 91 12.26 -1.63 -12.83
C ARG A 91 13.07 -2.44 -13.83
N SER A 92 14.05 -3.20 -13.34
CA SER A 92 14.90 -4.07 -14.17
C SER A 92 14.08 -5.16 -14.85
N TYR A 93 13.11 -5.76 -14.14
CA TYR A 93 12.19 -6.75 -14.71
C TYR A 93 11.32 -6.13 -15.81
N ARG A 94 10.73 -4.95 -15.56
CA ARG A 94 9.92 -4.23 -16.56
C ARG A 94 10.73 -3.87 -17.80
N HIS A 95 11.98 -3.43 -17.60
CA HIS A 95 12.89 -3.15 -18.69
C HIS A 95 13.20 -4.41 -19.51
N ALA A 96 13.56 -5.53 -18.85
CA ALA A 96 13.84 -6.80 -19.51
C ALA A 96 12.65 -7.32 -20.34
N LYS A 97 11.43 -7.23 -19.79
CA LYS A 97 10.18 -7.54 -20.51
C LYS A 97 9.96 -6.61 -21.71
N ALA A 98 10.23 -5.31 -21.57
CA ALA A 98 10.06 -4.34 -22.65
C ALA A 98 11.10 -4.50 -23.76
N THR A 99 12.31 -4.94 -23.44
CA THR A 99 13.39 -5.18 -24.42
C THR A 99 13.39 -6.58 -25.01
N GLY A 100 12.48 -7.46 -24.56
CA GLY A 100 12.35 -8.83 -25.05
C GLY A 100 13.43 -9.79 -24.52
N ASP A 101 14.12 -9.44 -23.44
CA ASP A 101 15.10 -10.31 -22.78
C ASP A 101 14.39 -11.26 -21.81
N GLU A 102 13.81 -12.32 -22.36
CA GLU A 102 12.95 -13.24 -21.61
C GLU A 102 13.70 -14.06 -20.55
N ASN A 103 14.96 -14.39 -20.81
CA ASN A 103 15.79 -15.15 -19.86
C ASN A 103 16.09 -14.29 -18.62
N TYR A 104 16.53 -13.05 -18.84
CA TYR A 104 16.80 -12.14 -17.74
C TYR A 104 15.53 -11.76 -16.98
N ALA A 105 14.40 -11.58 -17.67
CA ALA A 105 13.11 -11.37 -17.02
C ALA A 105 12.70 -12.56 -16.13
N ALA A 106 12.93 -13.80 -16.57
CA ALA A 106 12.62 -15.00 -15.79
C ALA A 106 13.52 -15.14 -14.55
N GLU A 107 14.81 -14.83 -14.67
CA GLU A 107 15.74 -14.80 -13.53
C GLU A 107 15.31 -13.79 -12.47
N LEU A 108 14.98 -12.56 -12.90
CA LEU A 108 14.49 -11.51 -12.02
C LEU A 108 13.16 -11.88 -11.36
N GLU A 109 12.28 -12.59 -12.07
CA GLU A 109 11.00 -13.05 -11.52
C GLU A 109 11.20 -14.14 -10.44
N GLU A 110 12.13 -15.08 -10.64
CA GLU A 110 12.48 -16.08 -9.63
C GLU A 110 13.19 -15.45 -8.43
N GLU A 111 14.06 -14.46 -8.66
CA GLU A 111 14.68 -13.68 -7.59
C GLU A 111 13.61 -12.95 -6.76
N MET A 112 12.64 -12.31 -7.41
CA MET A 112 11.50 -11.68 -6.73
C MET A 112 10.67 -12.68 -5.91
N LYS A 113 10.48 -13.92 -6.39
CA LYS A 113 9.75 -14.99 -5.66
C LYS A 113 10.52 -15.52 -4.44
N MET A 114 11.84 -15.57 -4.54
CA MET A 114 12.73 -16.10 -3.51
C MET A 114 13.00 -15.10 -2.38
N MET A 115 12.76 -13.80 -2.61
CA MET A 115 12.91 -12.78 -1.58
C MET A 115 11.97 -13.02 -0.39
N ARG A 116 12.55 -13.27 0.77
CA ARG A 116 11.85 -13.31 2.06
C ARG A 116 11.93 -11.96 2.72
N PHE A 117 10.80 -11.28 2.81
CA PHE A 117 10.72 -9.94 3.37
C PHE A 117 10.51 -9.97 4.89
N ASN A 118 11.42 -9.37 5.64
CA ASN A 118 11.19 -8.98 7.02
C ASN A 118 10.62 -7.56 7.03
N TRP A 119 9.30 -7.45 7.06
CA TRP A 119 8.61 -6.16 7.16
C TRP A 119 8.73 -5.61 8.58
N GLY A 120 9.91 -5.11 8.94
CA GLY A 120 10.22 -4.55 10.25
C GLY A 120 10.27 -5.63 11.33
N GLY A 121 11.47 -6.09 11.67
CA GLY A 121 11.71 -6.61 13.00
C GLY A 121 11.44 -5.48 13.99
N ALA A 122 10.49 -5.68 14.91
CA ALA A 122 10.27 -4.77 16.01
C ALA A 122 11.58 -4.64 16.81
N SER A 123 12.22 -3.48 16.72
CA SER A 123 13.19 -2.99 17.70
C SER A 123 12.52 -1.95 18.58
#